data_AF-A0A7W9FQ09-F1
#
_entry.id   AF-A0A7W9FQ09-F1
#
_cell.length_a   1.000
_cell.length_b   1.000
_cell.length_c   1.000
_cell.angle_alpha   90.00
_cell.angle_beta   90.00
_cell.angle_gamma   90.00
#
_symmetry.space_group_name_H-M   'P 1'
#
loop_
_entity.id
_entity.type
_entity.pdbx_description
1 polymer ?
#
loop_
_entity_poly.entity_id
_entity_poly.type
_entity_poly.pdbx_seq_one_letter_code
_entity_poly.pdbx_strand_id
1 'polypeptide(L)'
;MTDDKENHTPPSGRSEHRALENRRSDGVGEPSAEIEIRPAISGFFEQPKASASAFFKVIRNHDVKRFTVADQADAEKLMEEMDPDGERLWNLMSQASLPEAVDAWILGAAQKRLATKLGEFFDPQEFDKQEIFKSLTKGLSKDLQTEDKEKRRGAENWLRIGLSWLIEKRTLQPWQIAEGLLPILFPESKSASRLASRAIQKGKASEFRLAIAVAGLAHDMVKVAERERDQERQISAGLRDRLADTRATLDRLQAKLTETQNELAQQNSKLVEAEATLAAERQHWGHDLSETKAEQRVLLGERIGPLLQDAVDALEIDPPAPGLALRRIKAALSTIEEAKA
;
A
#
# COMPACT_ATOMS: atom_id res chain seq x y z
N MET A 1 89.64 -25.54 -39.74
CA MET A 1 90.09 -26.84 -39.20
C MET A 1 88.85 -27.58 -38.77
N THR A 2 88.50 -28.60 -39.56
CA THR A 2 87.71 -29.82 -39.25
C THR A 2 86.35 -29.61 -38.57
N ASP A 3 85.22 -29.80 -39.28
CA ASP A 3 84.65 -31.09 -39.75
C ASP A 3 84.65 -32.11 -38.60
N ASP A 4 83.62 -32.85 -38.23
CA ASP A 4 82.41 -33.37 -38.87
C ASP A 4 81.81 -34.26 -37.74
N LYS A 5 80.53 -34.50 -37.48
CA LYS A 5 79.62 -35.26 -38.34
C LYS A 5 78.33 -35.59 -37.56
N GLU A 6 77.20 -35.26 -38.19
CA GLU A 6 76.07 -36.15 -38.49
C GLU A 6 75.27 -36.79 -37.33
N ASN A 7 73.96 -37.08 -37.42
CA ASN A 7 72.86 -36.94 -38.39
C ASN A 7 71.62 -37.42 -37.57
N HIS A 8 70.36 -37.02 -37.74
CA HIS A 8 69.53 -36.98 -38.93
C HIS A 8 68.27 -36.12 -38.65
N THR A 9 67.86 -35.36 -39.65
CA THR A 9 66.57 -34.66 -39.76
C THR A 9 65.56 -35.53 -40.56
N PRO A 10 64.34 -35.05 -40.91
CA PRO A 10 63.02 -35.56 -40.50
C PRO A 10 62.28 -36.32 -41.64
N PRO A 11 60.97 -36.59 -41.49
CA PRO A 11 60.06 -36.16 -42.57
C PRO A 11 58.74 -35.56 -42.05
N SER A 12 58.31 -34.43 -42.63
CA SER A 12 57.25 -34.32 -43.67
C SER A 12 55.83 -34.31 -43.08
N GLY A 13 54.98 -33.30 -43.27
CA GLY A 13 55.06 -32.12 -44.10
C GLY A 13 53.73 -31.34 -44.05
N ARG A 14 53.74 -30.20 -44.75
CA ARG A 14 52.62 -29.32 -45.18
C ARG A 14 51.98 -28.38 -44.14
N SER A 15 52.50 -27.16 -44.16
CA SER A 15 51.65 -25.96 -44.24
C SER A 15 50.71 -26.04 -45.45
N GLU A 16 49.45 -25.69 -45.28
CA GLU A 16 48.74 -24.70 -46.11
C GLU A 16 47.27 -24.52 -45.68
N HIS A 17 46.84 -23.26 -45.76
CA HIS A 17 45.48 -22.76 -45.79
C HIS A 17 44.44 -23.71 -46.41
N ARG A 18 43.28 -23.92 -45.76
CA ARG A 18 41.95 -23.62 -46.34
C ARG A 18 40.77 -24.02 -45.45
N ALA A 19 39.78 -23.14 -45.52
CA ALA A 19 38.35 -23.40 -45.66
C ALA A 19 37.54 -23.92 -44.45
N LEU A 20 36.47 -23.16 -44.20
CA LEU A 20 35.20 -23.68 -43.72
C LEU A 20 34.87 -25.00 -44.45
N GLU A 21 34.89 -26.11 -43.72
CA GLU A 21 34.20 -27.32 -44.13
C GLU A 21 32.98 -27.52 -43.24
N ASN A 22 31.85 -27.13 -43.82
CA ASN A 22 30.57 -27.81 -43.64
C ASN A 22 30.81 -29.33 -43.64
N ARG A 23 30.89 -29.95 -42.45
CA ARG A 23 30.57 -31.37 -42.34
C ARG A 23 29.06 -31.51 -42.36
N ARG A 24 28.54 -31.53 -43.59
CA ARG A 24 27.38 -32.33 -43.95
C ARG A 24 27.66 -33.74 -43.45
N SER A 25 26.93 -34.17 -42.43
CA SER A 25 26.72 -35.58 -42.21
C SER A 25 25.87 -36.08 -43.39
N ASP A 26 26.51 -36.70 -44.36
CA ASP A 26 25.86 -37.64 -45.28
C ASP A 26 25.46 -38.87 -44.45
N GLY A 27 24.42 -38.69 -43.65
CA GLY A 27 23.52 -39.78 -43.28
C GLY A 27 22.49 -39.83 -44.38
N VAL A 28 22.44 -40.95 -45.09
CA VAL A 28 21.41 -41.31 -46.07
C VAL A 28 20.05 -41.00 -45.47
N GLY A 29 19.51 -39.84 -45.84
CA GLY A 29 18.16 -39.45 -45.48
C GLY A 29 17.22 -40.32 -46.30
N GLU A 30 16.53 -41.22 -45.64
CA GLU A 30 15.26 -41.72 -46.17
C GLU A 30 14.44 -40.50 -46.61
N PRO A 31 13.90 -40.48 -47.84
CA PRO A 31 13.02 -39.41 -48.24
C PRO A 31 11.83 -39.44 -47.28
N SER A 32 11.77 -38.45 -46.40
CA SER A 32 10.61 -38.19 -45.58
C SER A 32 9.46 -38.06 -46.55
N ALA A 33 8.55 -39.04 -46.58
CA ALA A 33 7.38 -39.00 -47.44
C ALA A 33 6.74 -37.61 -47.28
N GLU A 34 6.67 -36.84 -48.38
CA GLU A 34 6.07 -35.51 -48.35
C GLU A 34 4.62 -35.67 -47.91
N ILE A 35 4.35 -35.34 -46.65
CA ILE A 35 3.00 -35.31 -46.12
C ILE A 35 2.28 -34.19 -46.89
N GLU A 36 1.27 -34.55 -47.66
CA GLU A 36 0.44 -33.60 -48.39
C GLU A 36 -0.45 -32.86 -47.38
N ILE A 37 -0.02 -31.66 -46.97
CA ILE A 37 -0.76 -30.82 -46.01
C ILE A 37 -1.58 -29.81 -46.79
N ARG A 38 -2.88 -29.75 -46.54
CA ARG A 38 -3.77 -28.75 -47.13
C ARG A 38 -3.43 -27.34 -46.62
N PRO A 39 -3.55 -26.28 -47.43
CA PRO A 39 -3.34 -24.88 -47.01
C PRO A 39 -4.52 -24.35 -46.18
N ALA A 40 -4.91 -25.09 -45.15
CA ALA A 40 -6.08 -24.88 -44.30
C ALA A 40 -5.72 -25.28 -42.86
N ILE A 41 -6.30 -24.65 -41.84
CA ILE A 41 -5.93 -24.95 -40.45
C ILE A 41 -6.36 -26.36 -40.05
N SER A 42 -7.47 -26.86 -40.57
CA SER A 42 -7.92 -28.25 -40.43
C SER A 42 -6.84 -29.25 -40.88
N GLY A 43 -6.15 -28.97 -41.98
CA GLY A 43 -5.08 -29.80 -42.54
C GLY A 43 -3.90 -30.05 -41.59
N PHE A 44 -3.67 -29.17 -40.60
CA PHE A 44 -2.64 -29.40 -39.58
C PHE A 44 -3.05 -30.45 -38.52
N PHE A 45 -4.35 -30.57 -38.25
CA PHE A 45 -4.89 -31.51 -37.27
C PHE A 45 -5.26 -32.87 -37.87
N GLU A 46 -5.31 -32.99 -39.19
CA GLU A 46 -5.46 -34.26 -39.91
C GLU A 46 -4.28 -35.24 -39.63
N GLN A 47 -4.45 -36.50 -40.03
CA GLN A 47 -3.36 -37.48 -40.06
C GLN A 47 -2.77 -37.59 -41.48
N PRO A 48 -1.46 -37.84 -41.62
CA PRO A 48 -0.47 -38.04 -40.55
C PRO A 48 -0.04 -36.72 -39.86
N LYS A 49 0.49 -36.81 -38.64
CA LYS A 49 0.88 -35.63 -37.82
C LYS A 49 1.93 -34.80 -38.55
N ALA A 50 1.55 -33.61 -38.98
CA ALA A 50 2.43 -32.64 -39.61
C ALA A 50 3.32 -31.90 -38.59
N SER A 51 4.51 -31.46 -39.01
CA SER A 51 5.31 -30.53 -38.24
C SER A 51 4.83 -29.09 -38.47
N ALA A 52 4.92 -28.24 -37.44
CA ALA A 52 4.53 -26.83 -37.55
C ALA A 52 5.30 -26.09 -38.65
N SER A 53 6.59 -26.42 -38.84
CA SER A 53 7.42 -25.83 -39.89
C SER A 53 6.99 -26.25 -41.30
N ALA A 54 6.60 -27.51 -41.51
CA ALA A 54 6.07 -27.96 -42.79
C ALA A 54 4.73 -27.27 -43.10
N PHE A 55 3.84 -27.20 -42.11
CA PHE A 55 2.57 -26.49 -42.25
C PHE A 55 2.76 -25.00 -42.56
N PHE A 56 3.65 -24.31 -41.87
CA PHE A 56 3.92 -22.89 -42.14
C PHE A 56 4.50 -22.64 -43.53
N LYS A 57 5.31 -23.57 -44.06
CA LYS A 57 5.75 -23.50 -45.46
C LYS A 57 4.57 -23.55 -46.42
N VAL A 58 3.62 -24.46 -46.20
CA VAL A 58 2.41 -24.56 -47.03
C VAL A 58 1.58 -23.27 -46.95
N ILE A 59 1.30 -22.77 -45.74
CA ILE A 59 0.52 -21.53 -45.55
C ILE A 59 1.16 -20.33 -46.26
N ARG A 60 2.50 -20.21 -46.20
CA ARG A 60 3.24 -19.14 -46.88
C ARG A 60 3.28 -19.33 -48.40
N ASN A 61 3.49 -20.55 -48.89
CA ASN A 61 3.55 -20.84 -50.32
C ASN A 61 2.20 -20.62 -51.02
N HIS A 62 1.09 -20.75 -50.29
CA HIS A 62 -0.26 -20.52 -50.79
C HIS A 62 -0.81 -19.13 -50.45
N ASP A 63 0.02 -18.22 -49.92
CA ASP A 63 -0.37 -16.83 -49.55
C ASP A 63 -1.65 -16.74 -48.70
N VAL A 64 -1.85 -17.71 -47.80
CA VAL A 64 -3.05 -17.76 -46.95
C VAL A 64 -2.97 -16.65 -45.90
N LYS A 65 -3.83 -15.64 -46.03
CA LYS A 65 -3.91 -14.50 -45.10
C LYS A 65 -4.89 -14.72 -43.94
N ARG A 66 -5.94 -15.52 -44.14
CA ARG A 66 -6.96 -15.80 -43.13
C ARG A 66 -7.65 -17.13 -43.40
N PHE A 67 -7.96 -17.88 -42.35
CA PHE A 67 -8.75 -19.10 -42.43
C PHE A 67 -10.25 -18.80 -42.50
N THR A 68 -10.99 -19.60 -43.28
CA THR A 68 -12.44 -19.46 -43.41
C THR A 68 -13.15 -19.95 -42.15
N VAL A 69 -14.40 -19.53 -41.93
CA VAL A 69 -15.19 -19.97 -40.76
C VAL A 69 -15.44 -21.48 -40.79
N ALA A 70 -15.65 -22.05 -41.99
CA ALA A 70 -15.82 -23.50 -42.15
C ALA A 70 -14.55 -24.26 -41.77
N ASP A 71 -13.38 -23.83 -42.27
CA ASP A 71 -12.09 -24.43 -41.95
C ASP A 71 -11.76 -24.35 -40.44
N GLN A 72 -12.07 -23.22 -39.80
CA GLN A 72 -11.91 -23.08 -38.35
C GLN A 72 -12.82 -24.04 -37.57
N ALA A 73 -14.08 -24.22 -38.00
CA ALA A 73 -15.01 -25.15 -37.36
C ALA A 73 -14.58 -26.62 -37.55
N ASP A 74 -14.05 -26.97 -38.73
CA ASP A 74 -13.51 -28.30 -39.00
C ASP A 74 -12.23 -28.56 -38.20
N ALA A 75 -11.35 -27.56 -38.08
CA ALA A 75 -10.20 -27.63 -37.19
C ALA A 75 -10.59 -27.77 -35.72
N GLU A 76 -11.66 -27.12 -35.26
CA GLU A 76 -12.18 -27.28 -33.90
C GLU A 76 -12.59 -28.72 -33.61
N LYS A 77 -13.31 -29.37 -34.53
CA LYS A 77 -13.67 -30.80 -34.42
C LYS A 77 -12.43 -31.70 -34.45
N LEU A 78 -11.51 -31.47 -35.39
CA LEU A 78 -10.28 -32.27 -35.48
C LEU A 78 -9.38 -32.09 -34.26
N MET A 79 -9.34 -30.89 -33.66
CA MET A 79 -8.64 -30.67 -32.39
C MET A 79 -9.24 -31.47 -31.25
N GLU A 80 -10.57 -31.62 -31.19
CA GLU A 80 -11.26 -32.44 -30.19
C GLU A 80 -10.85 -33.90 -30.27
N GLU A 81 -10.79 -34.45 -31.48
CA GLU A 81 -10.51 -35.86 -31.74
C GLU A 81 -9.01 -36.19 -31.74
N MET A 82 -8.19 -35.33 -32.35
CA MET A 82 -6.80 -35.63 -32.72
C MET A 82 -5.74 -34.90 -31.88
N ASP A 83 -6.17 -34.00 -31.00
CA ASP A 83 -5.30 -33.27 -30.06
C ASP A 83 -5.90 -33.19 -28.65
N PRO A 84 -6.19 -34.34 -28.00
CA PRO A 84 -6.80 -34.37 -26.67
C PRO A 84 -5.91 -33.74 -25.58
N ASP A 85 -4.59 -33.80 -25.77
CA ASP A 85 -3.54 -33.34 -24.84
C ASP A 85 -2.97 -31.96 -25.19
N GLY A 86 -3.52 -31.29 -26.22
CA GLY A 86 -3.11 -29.95 -26.64
C GLY A 86 -1.68 -29.86 -27.20
N GLU A 87 -1.05 -30.99 -27.53
CA GLU A 87 0.32 -31.04 -28.00
C GLU A 87 0.47 -30.35 -29.36
N ARG A 88 -0.45 -30.60 -30.29
CA ARG A 88 -0.41 -29.99 -31.63
C ARG A 88 -0.66 -28.49 -31.53
N LEU A 89 -1.65 -28.07 -30.75
CA LEU A 89 -1.94 -26.65 -30.52
C LEU A 89 -0.76 -25.92 -29.88
N TRP A 90 -0.15 -26.51 -28.84
CA TRP A 90 1.06 -25.95 -28.22
C TRP A 90 2.24 -25.87 -29.20
N ASN A 91 2.41 -26.88 -30.06
CA ASN A 91 3.47 -26.87 -31.07
C ASN A 91 3.30 -25.74 -32.10
N LEU A 92 2.08 -25.29 -32.39
CA LEU A 92 1.85 -24.09 -33.19
C LEU A 92 2.19 -22.82 -32.39
N MET A 93 1.65 -22.69 -31.18
CA MET A 93 1.82 -21.49 -30.34
C MET A 93 3.26 -21.21 -29.94
N SER A 94 4.07 -22.24 -29.73
CA SER A 94 5.46 -22.10 -29.28
C SER A 94 6.44 -21.65 -30.38
N GLN A 95 5.98 -21.45 -31.61
CA GLN A 95 6.85 -21.01 -32.71
C GLN A 95 7.13 -19.50 -32.62
N ALA A 96 8.39 -19.13 -32.80
CA ALA A 96 8.83 -17.73 -32.69
C ALA A 96 8.28 -16.82 -33.81
N SER A 97 7.85 -17.37 -34.95
CA SER A 97 7.33 -16.61 -36.08
C SER A 97 6.14 -17.33 -36.71
N LEU A 98 4.95 -16.86 -36.35
CA LEU A 98 3.68 -17.36 -36.87
C LEU A 98 3.34 -16.68 -38.21
N PRO A 99 2.82 -17.42 -39.21
CA PRO A 99 2.12 -16.82 -40.34
C PRO A 99 0.92 -15.98 -39.88
N GLU A 100 0.62 -14.88 -40.58
CA GLU A 100 -0.47 -13.95 -40.23
C GLU A 100 -1.82 -14.65 -39.99
N ALA A 101 -2.19 -15.60 -40.86
CA ALA A 101 -3.42 -16.37 -40.72
C ALA A 101 -3.48 -17.17 -39.41
N VAL A 102 -2.35 -17.74 -38.99
CA VAL A 102 -2.23 -18.54 -37.76
C VAL A 102 -2.26 -17.62 -36.55
N ASP A 103 -1.49 -16.53 -36.57
CA ASP A 103 -1.44 -15.55 -35.48
C ASP A 103 -2.82 -14.95 -35.17
N ALA A 104 -3.59 -14.60 -36.21
CA ALA A 104 -4.93 -14.07 -36.07
C ALA A 104 -5.95 -15.07 -35.47
N TRP A 105 -5.69 -16.37 -35.61
CA TRP A 105 -6.62 -17.45 -35.20
C TRP A 105 -6.26 -18.07 -33.84
N ILE A 106 -4.96 -18.27 -33.57
CA ILE A 106 -4.45 -19.21 -32.58
C ILE A 106 -4.93 -18.91 -31.14
N LEU A 107 -5.01 -17.63 -30.77
CA LEU A 107 -5.39 -17.25 -29.40
C LEU A 107 -6.89 -17.44 -29.13
N GLY A 108 -7.73 -17.19 -30.13
CA GLY A 108 -9.17 -17.47 -30.02
C GLY A 108 -9.43 -18.98 -29.91
N ALA A 109 -8.71 -19.77 -30.71
CA ALA A 109 -8.76 -21.23 -30.64
C ALA A 109 -8.28 -21.78 -29.29
N ALA A 110 -7.14 -21.28 -28.79
CA ALA A 110 -6.62 -21.63 -27.47
C ALA A 110 -7.62 -21.35 -26.35
N GLN A 111 -8.23 -20.16 -26.36
CA GLN A 111 -9.23 -19.78 -25.36
C GLN A 111 -10.47 -20.69 -25.39
N LYS A 112 -11.01 -21.00 -26.58
CA LYS A 112 -12.15 -21.93 -26.71
C LYS A 112 -11.79 -23.33 -26.21
N ARG A 113 -10.61 -23.85 -26.59
CA ARG A 113 -10.17 -25.18 -26.18
C ARG A 113 -9.92 -25.28 -24.67
N LEU A 114 -9.34 -24.24 -24.07
CA LEU A 114 -9.21 -24.15 -22.61
C LEU A 114 -10.58 -24.18 -21.92
N ALA A 115 -11.56 -23.43 -22.42
CA ALA A 115 -12.92 -23.44 -21.88
C ALA A 115 -13.55 -24.84 -21.97
N THR A 116 -13.40 -25.55 -23.09
CA THR A 116 -13.90 -26.93 -23.22
C THR A 116 -13.20 -27.90 -22.27
N LYS A 117 -11.89 -27.75 -22.05
CA LYS A 117 -11.10 -28.69 -21.24
C LYS A 117 -11.21 -28.46 -19.74
N LEU A 118 -11.30 -27.20 -19.31
CA LEU A 118 -11.32 -26.82 -17.90
C LEU A 118 -12.74 -26.57 -17.39
N GLY A 119 -13.71 -26.38 -18.30
CA GLY A 119 -15.11 -26.10 -17.93
C GLY A 119 -15.20 -24.87 -17.04
N GLU A 120 -15.87 -25.03 -15.90
CA GLU A 120 -16.09 -23.96 -14.91
C GLU A 120 -14.80 -23.41 -14.28
N PHE A 121 -13.67 -24.12 -14.37
CA PHE A 121 -12.39 -23.63 -13.87
C PHE A 121 -11.74 -22.56 -14.76
N PHE A 122 -12.31 -22.26 -15.93
CA PHE A 122 -11.78 -21.25 -16.84
C PHE A 122 -12.89 -20.32 -17.34
N ASP A 123 -12.97 -19.15 -16.71
CA ASP A 123 -13.77 -18.05 -17.22
C ASP A 123 -12.88 -17.03 -17.96
N PRO A 124 -12.94 -16.96 -19.30
CA PRO A 124 -12.19 -15.98 -20.06
C PRO A 124 -12.65 -14.52 -19.85
N GLN A 125 -13.87 -14.32 -19.35
CA GLN A 125 -14.47 -13.00 -19.12
C GLN A 125 -14.09 -12.40 -17.76
N GLU A 126 -13.55 -13.21 -16.85
CA GLU A 126 -13.00 -12.73 -15.58
C GLU A 126 -12.00 -11.58 -15.84
N PHE A 127 -12.10 -10.54 -15.02
CA PHE A 127 -11.30 -9.34 -15.15
C PHE A 127 -9.95 -9.51 -14.45
N ASP A 128 -9.93 -10.21 -13.31
CA ASP A 128 -8.70 -10.45 -12.58
C ASP A 128 -7.89 -11.60 -13.19
N LYS A 129 -6.79 -11.23 -13.85
CA LYS A 129 -5.82 -12.17 -14.42
C LYS A 129 -5.23 -13.14 -13.38
N GLN A 130 -5.12 -12.73 -12.12
CA GLN A 130 -4.66 -13.60 -11.04
C GLN A 130 -5.70 -14.67 -10.71
N GLU A 131 -6.98 -14.32 -10.68
CA GLU A 131 -8.04 -15.29 -10.43
C GLU A 131 -8.18 -16.29 -11.58
N ILE A 132 -8.03 -15.84 -12.84
CA ILE A 132 -7.96 -16.77 -13.98
C ILE A 132 -6.77 -17.72 -13.83
N PHE A 133 -5.59 -17.21 -13.49
CA PHE A 133 -4.39 -18.02 -13.31
C PHE A 133 -4.53 -19.02 -12.15
N LYS A 134 -5.10 -18.61 -11.01
CA LYS A 134 -5.40 -19.49 -9.88
C LYS A 134 -6.40 -20.58 -10.26
N SER A 135 -7.44 -20.25 -11.02
CA SER A 135 -8.46 -21.20 -11.45
C SER A 135 -7.90 -22.21 -12.46
N LEU A 136 -7.09 -21.73 -13.42
CA LEU A 136 -6.34 -22.56 -14.36
C LEU A 136 -5.41 -23.56 -13.64
N THR A 137 -4.60 -23.06 -12.70
CA THR A 137 -3.67 -23.90 -11.94
C THR A 137 -4.38 -24.89 -11.02
N LYS A 138 -5.50 -24.47 -10.41
CA LYS A 138 -6.36 -25.35 -9.61
C LYS A 138 -6.94 -26.48 -10.45
N GLY A 139 -7.50 -26.18 -11.62
CA GLY A 139 -8.08 -27.16 -12.54
C GLY A 139 -7.08 -28.20 -13.03
N LEU A 140 -5.81 -27.81 -13.23
CA LEU A 140 -4.75 -28.70 -13.73
C LEU A 140 -3.90 -29.34 -12.62
N SER A 141 -4.02 -28.89 -11.37
CA SER A 141 -3.13 -29.27 -10.26
C SER A 141 -2.97 -30.78 -10.06
N LYS A 142 -4.08 -31.52 -10.10
CA LYS A 142 -4.10 -32.98 -9.91
C LYS A 142 -3.30 -33.70 -10.99
N ASP A 143 -3.48 -33.30 -12.25
CA ASP A 143 -2.81 -33.95 -13.38
C ASP A 143 -1.36 -33.48 -13.51
N LEU A 144 -1.01 -32.27 -13.05
CA LEU A 144 0.39 -31.83 -12.97
C LEU A 144 1.21 -32.62 -11.94
N GLN A 145 0.57 -33.17 -10.92
CA GLN A 145 1.22 -33.92 -9.84
C GLN A 145 1.11 -35.44 -9.99
N THR A 146 0.38 -35.93 -11.00
CA THR A 146 0.21 -37.37 -11.24
C THR A 146 1.52 -38.05 -11.66
N GLU A 147 1.72 -39.33 -11.33
CA GLU A 147 2.88 -40.13 -11.78
C GLU A 147 2.78 -40.54 -13.26
N ASP A 148 1.58 -40.52 -13.83
CA ASP A 148 1.32 -40.82 -15.23
C ASP A 148 1.93 -39.73 -16.14
N LYS A 149 2.98 -40.09 -16.87
CA LYS A 149 3.75 -39.17 -17.70
C LYS A 149 2.92 -38.53 -18.80
N GLU A 150 2.00 -39.26 -19.42
CA GLU A 150 1.20 -38.73 -20.52
C GLU A 150 0.16 -37.73 -20.00
N LYS A 151 -0.52 -38.06 -18.89
CA LYS A 151 -1.44 -37.12 -18.24
C LYS A 151 -0.74 -35.86 -17.77
N ARG A 152 0.43 -36.01 -17.15
CA ARG A 152 1.24 -34.86 -16.71
C ARG A 152 1.65 -33.99 -17.89
N ARG A 153 2.10 -34.60 -18.98
CA ARG A 153 2.48 -33.89 -20.21
C ARG A 153 1.30 -33.15 -20.82
N GLY A 154 0.13 -33.78 -20.88
CA GLY A 154 -1.10 -33.12 -21.35
C GLY A 154 -1.47 -31.92 -20.48
N ALA A 155 -1.44 -32.08 -19.15
CA ALA A 155 -1.69 -30.96 -18.23
C ALA A 155 -0.66 -29.83 -18.38
N GLU A 156 0.62 -30.15 -18.58
CA GLU A 156 1.67 -29.16 -18.85
C GLU A 156 1.42 -28.40 -20.17
N ASN A 157 0.97 -29.08 -21.23
CA ASN A 157 0.63 -28.43 -22.49
C ASN A 157 -0.53 -27.45 -22.32
N TRP A 158 -1.62 -27.87 -21.66
CA TRP A 158 -2.75 -26.99 -21.37
C TRP A 158 -2.37 -25.81 -20.48
N LEU A 159 -1.52 -26.03 -19.49
CA LEU A 159 -0.96 -24.96 -18.67
C LEU A 159 -0.19 -23.95 -19.52
N ARG A 160 0.70 -24.42 -20.40
CA ARG A 160 1.51 -23.54 -21.28
C ARG A 160 0.64 -22.76 -22.27
N ILE A 161 -0.40 -23.38 -22.81
CA ILE A 161 -1.39 -22.71 -23.67
C ILE A 161 -2.08 -21.58 -22.89
N GLY A 162 -2.57 -21.86 -21.68
CA GLY A 162 -3.22 -20.87 -20.81
C GLY A 162 -2.28 -19.74 -20.39
N LEU A 163 -1.04 -20.07 -20.04
CA LEU A 163 -0.02 -19.07 -19.68
C LEU A 163 0.34 -18.16 -20.86
N SER A 164 0.47 -18.71 -22.07
CA SER A 164 0.78 -17.90 -23.26
C SER A 164 -0.33 -16.88 -23.52
N TRP A 165 -1.60 -17.31 -23.43
CA TRP A 165 -2.73 -16.40 -23.54
C TRP A 165 -2.74 -15.33 -22.43
N LEU A 166 -2.47 -15.70 -21.17
CA LEU A 166 -2.43 -14.77 -20.03
C LEU A 166 -1.28 -13.75 -20.15
N ILE A 167 -0.11 -14.17 -20.62
CA ILE A 167 1.04 -13.28 -20.85
C ILE A 167 0.71 -12.30 -21.97
N GLU A 168 0.23 -12.78 -23.11
CA GLU A 168 0.01 -11.96 -24.31
C GLU A 168 -1.20 -11.03 -24.20
N LYS A 169 -2.32 -11.50 -23.63
CA LYS A 169 -3.58 -10.73 -23.60
C LYS A 169 -3.87 -10.05 -22.28
N ARG A 170 -3.33 -10.57 -21.18
CA ARG A 170 -3.61 -10.05 -19.83
C ARG A 170 -2.35 -9.50 -19.13
N THR A 171 -1.19 -9.52 -19.80
CA THR A 171 0.10 -9.06 -19.27
C THR A 171 0.43 -9.69 -17.91
N LEU A 172 0.11 -10.97 -17.75
CA LEU A 172 0.50 -11.73 -16.57
C LEU A 172 2.03 -11.83 -16.51
N GLN A 173 2.56 -11.61 -15.32
CA GLN A 173 3.98 -11.42 -15.18
C GLN A 173 4.71 -12.72 -14.81
N PRO A 174 5.95 -12.95 -15.30
CA PRO A 174 6.67 -14.21 -15.08
C PRO A 174 6.84 -14.61 -13.62
N TRP A 175 7.06 -13.65 -12.72
CA TRP A 175 7.22 -13.96 -11.29
C TRP A 175 5.92 -14.40 -10.63
N GLN A 176 4.77 -13.84 -11.04
CA GLN A 176 3.45 -14.23 -10.51
C GLN A 176 3.14 -15.67 -10.91
N ILE A 177 3.54 -16.05 -12.13
CA ILE A 177 3.44 -17.43 -12.61
C ILE A 177 4.34 -18.36 -11.79
N ALA A 178 5.60 -17.96 -11.59
CA ALA A 178 6.55 -18.75 -10.80
C ALA A 178 6.07 -18.93 -9.36
N GLU A 179 5.58 -17.87 -8.72
CA GLU A 179 5.02 -17.90 -7.35
C GLU A 179 3.85 -18.89 -7.22
N GLY A 180 2.89 -18.84 -8.15
CA GLY A 180 1.72 -19.74 -8.12
C GLY A 180 2.04 -21.19 -8.48
N LEU A 181 3.01 -21.45 -9.37
CA LEU A 181 3.37 -22.79 -9.81
C LEU A 181 4.41 -23.48 -8.94
N LEU A 182 5.27 -22.72 -8.24
CA LEU A 182 6.32 -23.28 -7.39
C LEU A 182 5.80 -24.32 -6.39
N PRO A 183 4.73 -24.08 -5.59
CA PRO A 183 4.24 -25.10 -4.66
C PRO A 183 3.62 -26.31 -5.35
N ILE A 184 3.13 -26.16 -6.59
CA ILE A 184 2.50 -27.25 -7.35
C ILE A 184 3.57 -28.17 -7.95
N LEU A 185 4.58 -27.59 -8.60
CA LEU A 185 5.64 -28.32 -9.31
C LEU A 185 6.78 -28.76 -8.37
N PHE A 186 6.99 -28.02 -7.27
CA PHE A 186 8.04 -28.28 -6.29
C PHE A 186 7.49 -28.20 -4.86
N PRO A 187 6.68 -29.19 -4.41
CA PRO A 187 6.14 -29.20 -3.05
C PRO A 187 7.23 -29.10 -1.97
N GLU A 188 8.40 -29.69 -2.23
CA GLU A 188 9.58 -29.53 -1.39
C GLU A 188 10.45 -28.36 -1.89
N SER A 189 10.55 -27.27 -1.14
CA SER A 189 11.38 -26.10 -1.49
C SER A 189 12.85 -26.47 -1.84
N LYS A 190 13.43 -27.46 -1.16
CA LYS A 190 14.79 -27.96 -1.45
C LYS A 190 14.93 -28.57 -2.84
N SER A 191 13.86 -29.08 -3.45
CA SER A 191 13.89 -29.67 -4.79
C SER A 191 14.08 -28.60 -5.87
N ALA A 192 13.36 -27.48 -5.80
CA ALA A 192 13.50 -26.34 -6.70
C ALA A 192 14.91 -25.75 -6.64
N SER A 193 15.42 -25.51 -5.43
CA SER A 193 16.78 -24.97 -5.24
C SER A 193 17.88 -25.88 -5.81
N ARG A 194 17.75 -27.20 -5.60
CA ARG A 194 18.67 -28.19 -6.20
C ARG A 194 18.60 -28.17 -7.72
N LEU A 195 17.41 -28.06 -8.30
CA LEU A 195 17.23 -28.00 -9.75
C LEU A 195 17.85 -26.74 -10.36
N ALA A 196 17.57 -25.56 -9.76
CA ALA A 196 18.16 -24.30 -10.19
C ALA A 196 19.70 -24.32 -10.09
N SER A 197 20.24 -24.84 -8.98
CA SER A 197 21.68 -25.01 -8.79
C SER A 197 22.28 -25.94 -9.84
N ARG A 198 21.60 -27.05 -10.16
CA ARG A 198 22.04 -27.99 -11.21
C ARG A 198 22.03 -27.34 -12.59
N ALA A 199 21.00 -26.57 -12.92
CA ALA A 199 20.93 -25.85 -14.20
C ALA A 199 22.10 -24.87 -14.37
N ILE A 200 22.54 -24.23 -13.29
CA ILE A 200 23.69 -23.31 -13.30
C ILE A 200 25.03 -24.08 -13.37
N GLN A 201 25.20 -25.14 -12.59
CA GLN A 201 26.48 -25.84 -12.47
C GLN A 201 26.77 -26.81 -13.63
N LYS A 202 25.74 -27.50 -14.12
CA LYS A 202 25.84 -28.64 -15.04
C LYS A 202 24.82 -28.60 -16.19
N GLY A 203 23.97 -27.57 -16.25
CA GLY A 203 22.95 -27.45 -17.28
C GLY A 203 23.56 -27.10 -18.65
N LYS A 204 22.74 -27.27 -19.69
CA LYS A 204 23.10 -26.81 -21.04
C LYS A 204 23.16 -25.28 -21.07
N ALA A 205 23.83 -24.70 -22.07
CA ALA A 205 23.97 -23.24 -22.18
C ALA A 205 22.62 -22.47 -22.14
N SER A 206 21.55 -23.04 -22.71
CA SER A 206 20.20 -22.47 -22.64
C SER A 206 19.61 -22.49 -21.23
N GLU A 207 19.76 -23.61 -20.51
CA GLU A 207 19.30 -23.78 -19.13
C GLU A 207 20.07 -22.87 -18.17
N PHE A 208 21.39 -22.77 -18.36
CA PHE A 208 22.25 -21.84 -17.62
C PHE A 208 21.76 -20.39 -17.80
N ARG A 209 21.59 -19.93 -19.04
CA ARG A 209 21.12 -18.56 -19.33
C ARG A 209 19.72 -18.30 -18.75
N LEU A 210 18.81 -19.26 -18.89
CA LEU A 210 17.45 -19.15 -18.35
C LEU A 210 17.48 -19.06 -16.81
N ALA A 211 18.25 -19.91 -16.14
CA ALA A 211 18.37 -19.91 -14.69
C ALA A 211 18.96 -18.58 -14.17
N ILE A 212 19.96 -18.02 -14.85
CA ILE A 212 20.53 -16.71 -14.52
C ILE A 212 19.51 -15.59 -14.75
N ALA A 213 18.75 -15.61 -15.85
CA ALA A 213 17.73 -14.61 -16.13
C ALA A 213 16.63 -14.62 -15.06
N VAL A 214 16.12 -15.79 -14.69
CA VAL A 214 15.11 -15.94 -13.64
C VAL A 214 15.66 -15.50 -12.26
N ALA A 215 16.89 -15.86 -11.92
CA ALA A 215 17.54 -15.43 -10.68
C ALA A 215 17.75 -13.90 -10.65
N GLY A 216 18.08 -13.28 -11.79
CA GLY A 216 18.19 -11.82 -11.92
C GLY A 216 16.86 -11.12 -11.66
N LEU A 217 15.77 -11.60 -12.28
CA LEU A 217 14.42 -11.08 -12.03
C LEU A 217 14.02 -11.19 -10.55
N ALA A 218 14.29 -12.34 -9.93
CA ALA A 218 14.02 -12.54 -8.51
C ALA A 218 14.87 -11.59 -7.63
N HIS A 219 16.14 -11.38 -7.97
CA HIS A 219 17.01 -10.45 -7.26
C HIS A 219 16.50 -9.01 -7.34
N ASP A 220 16.07 -8.55 -8.52
CA ASP A 220 15.54 -7.21 -8.70
C ASP A 220 14.27 -6.98 -7.87
N MET A 221 13.37 -7.98 -7.82
CA MET A 221 12.19 -7.92 -6.96
C MET A 221 12.53 -7.84 -5.48
N VAL A 222 13.48 -8.66 -5.01
CA VAL A 222 13.95 -8.59 -3.61
C VAL A 222 14.51 -7.21 -3.30
N LYS A 223 15.27 -6.62 -4.23
CA LYS A 223 15.81 -5.26 -4.10
C LYS A 223 14.72 -4.20 -3.99
N VAL A 224 13.64 -4.32 -4.76
CA VAL A 224 12.49 -3.41 -4.68
C VAL A 224 11.81 -3.55 -3.33
N ALA A 225 11.53 -4.79 -2.89
CA ALA A 225 10.89 -5.06 -1.60
C ALA A 225 11.74 -4.56 -0.41
N GLU A 226 13.07 -4.71 -0.47
CA GLU A 226 13.98 -4.18 0.55
C GLU A 226 13.90 -2.66 0.65
N ARG A 227 13.86 -1.95 -0.49
CA ARG A 227 13.73 -0.49 -0.53
C ARG A 227 12.39 -0.03 0.03
N GLU A 228 11.29 -0.67 -0.34
CA GLU A 228 9.96 -0.36 0.18
C GLU A 228 9.91 -0.55 1.70
N ARG A 229 10.43 -1.68 2.20
CA ARG A 229 10.52 -1.94 3.64
C ARG A 229 11.37 -0.89 4.37
N ASP A 230 12.50 -0.48 3.80
CA ASP A 230 13.37 0.50 4.42
C ASP A 230 12.73 1.90 4.42
N GLN A 231 11.98 2.24 3.37
CA GLN A 231 11.16 3.46 3.31
C GLN A 231 10.03 3.43 4.36
N GLU A 232 9.32 2.32 4.51
CA GLU A 232 8.31 2.15 5.57
C GLU A 232 8.91 2.31 6.97
N ARG A 233 10.11 1.77 7.19
CA ARG A 233 10.83 1.93 8.47
C ARG A 233 11.16 3.39 8.75
N GLN A 234 11.62 4.14 7.75
CA GLN A 234 11.90 5.58 7.89
C GLN A 234 10.61 6.38 8.19
N ILE A 235 9.52 6.09 7.48
CA ILE A 235 8.22 6.73 7.73
C ILE A 235 7.74 6.41 9.15
N SER A 236 7.82 5.15 9.55
CA SER A 236 7.41 4.71 10.90
C SER A 236 8.24 5.39 12.00
N ALA A 237 9.56 5.51 11.82
CA ALA A 237 10.41 6.24 12.75
C ALA A 237 10.02 7.72 12.84
N GLY A 238 9.87 8.40 11.71
CA GLY A 238 9.44 9.81 11.69
C GLY A 238 8.05 10.05 12.29
N LEU A 239 7.12 9.10 12.14
CA LEU A 239 5.82 9.17 12.82
C LEU A 239 5.93 8.99 14.33
N ARG A 240 6.81 8.10 14.82
CA ARG A 240 7.05 7.94 16.26
C ARG A 240 7.64 9.20 16.88
N ASP A 241 8.60 9.82 16.20
CA ASP A 241 9.23 11.06 16.68
C ASP A 241 8.20 12.20 16.77
N ARG A 242 7.39 12.41 15.72
CA ARG A 242 6.29 13.38 15.75
C ARG A 242 5.28 13.10 16.85
N LEU A 243 4.99 11.83 17.11
CA LEU A 243 4.07 11.43 18.18
C LEU A 243 4.67 11.74 19.55
N ALA A 244 5.97 11.49 19.75
CA ALA A 244 6.68 11.87 20.97
C ALA A 244 6.68 13.40 21.18
N ASP A 245 6.96 14.18 20.12
CA ASP A 245 6.94 15.65 20.18
C ASP A 245 5.55 16.18 20.53
N THR A 246 4.51 15.67 19.86
CA THR A 246 3.13 16.09 20.14
C THR A 246 2.70 15.74 21.56
N ARG A 247 3.08 14.56 22.09
CA ARG A 247 2.87 14.21 23.50
C ARG A 247 3.59 15.18 24.44
N ALA A 248 4.85 15.49 24.19
CA ALA A 248 5.60 16.44 25.02
C ALA A 248 4.95 17.85 24.99
N THR A 249 4.43 18.29 23.84
CA THR A 249 3.69 19.56 23.78
C THR A 249 2.37 19.51 24.54
N LEU A 250 1.66 18.38 24.50
CA LEU A 250 0.41 18.16 25.22
C LEU A 250 0.67 18.22 26.73
N ASP A 251 1.68 17.50 27.22
CA ASP A 251 2.07 17.50 28.63
C ASP A 251 2.44 18.92 29.10
N ARG A 252 3.17 19.67 28.28
CA ARG A 252 3.51 21.07 28.55
C ARG A 252 2.28 21.98 28.62
N LEU A 253 1.33 21.81 27.71
CA LEU A 253 0.10 22.60 27.70
C LEU A 253 -0.80 22.23 28.88
N GLN A 254 -0.87 20.96 29.26
CA GLN A 254 -1.58 20.52 30.47
C GLN A 254 -0.97 21.13 31.72
N ALA A 255 0.36 21.11 31.86
CA ALA A 255 1.04 21.75 32.98
C ALA A 255 0.71 23.25 33.08
N LYS A 256 0.77 23.98 31.96
CA LYS A 256 0.37 25.40 31.91
C LYS A 256 -1.10 25.62 32.28
N LEU A 257 -2.00 24.75 31.81
CA LEU A 257 -3.41 24.83 32.13
C LEU A 257 -3.63 24.66 33.64
N THR A 258 -2.97 23.68 34.27
CA THR A 258 -3.05 23.50 35.72
C THR A 258 -2.46 24.67 36.51
N GLU A 259 -1.36 25.25 36.04
CA GLU A 259 -0.74 26.44 36.65
C GLU A 259 -1.71 27.64 36.60
N THR A 260 -2.26 27.96 35.43
CA THR A 260 -3.23 29.06 35.27
C THR A 260 -4.51 28.85 36.06
N GLN A 261 -4.98 27.59 36.23
CA GLN A 261 -6.13 27.28 37.09
C GLN A 261 -5.83 27.55 38.56
N ASN A 262 -4.63 27.21 39.03
CA ASN A 262 -4.20 27.48 40.40
C ASN A 262 -4.06 28.99 40.65
N GLU A 263 -3.48 29.73 39.70
CA GLU A 263 -3.40 31.20 39.78
C GLU A 263 -4.79 31.84 39.84
N LEU A 264 -5.73 31.39 39.00
CA LEU A 264 -7.10 31.89 38.99
C LEU A 264 -7.82 31.57 40.30
N ALA A 265 -7.64 30.37 40.85
CA ALA A 265 -8.19 30.00 42.15
C ALA A 265 -7.63 30.90 43.27
N GLN A 266 -6.32 31.19 43.25
CA GLN A 266 -5.69 32.08 44.21
C GLN A 266 -6.14 33.54 44.06
N GLN A 267 -6.35 34.02 42.84
CA GLN A 267 -6.89 35.37 42.62
C GLN A 267 -8.34 35.47 43.10
N ASN A 268 -9.16 34.45 42.83
CA ASN A 268 -10.54 34.41 43.32
C ASN A 268 -10.60 34.37 44.85
N SER A 269 -9.71 33.63 45.53
CA SER A 269 -9.69 33.63 47.00
C SER A 269 -9.34 35.01 47.55
N LYS A 270 -8.35 35.70 46.96
CA LYS A 270 -8.00 37.08 47.33
C LYS A 270 -9.13 38.07 47.08
N LEU A 271 -9.87 37.92 45.98
CA LEU A 271 -11.04 38.74 45.69
C LEU A 271 -12.14 38.54 46.73
N VAL A 272 -12.45 37.28 47.07
CA VAL A 272 -13.44 36.96 48.11
C VAL A 272 -13.02 37.52 49.47
N GLU A 273 -11.75 37.40 49.84
CA GLU A 273 -11.21 38.01 51.07
C GLU A 273 -11.36 39.53 51.06
N ALA A 274 -11.00 40.20 49.95
CA ALA A 274 -11.13 41.64 49.82
C ALA A 274 -12.59 42.13 49.83
N GLU A 275 -13.51 41.37 49.23
CA GLU A 275 -14.94 41.65 49.30
C GLU A 275 -15.47 41.51 50.73
N ALA A 276 -15.01 40.50 51.47
CA ALA A 276 -15.37 40.29 52.87
C ALA A 276 -14.83 41.41 53.78
N THR A 277 -13.57 41.84 53.61
CA THR A 277 -13.01 42.96 54.37
C THR A 277 -13.75 44.26 54.06
N LEU A 278 -14.05 44.53 52.79
CA LEU A 278 -14.78 45.73 52.38
C LEU A 278 -16.23 45.73 52.92
N ALA A 279 -16.89 44.57 52.97
CA ALA A 279 -18.20 44.43 53.59
C ALA A 279 -18.15 44.68 55.11
N ALA A 280 -17.13 44.14 55.80
CA ALA A 280 -16.92 44.37 57.23
C ALA A 280 -16.64 45.86 57.52
N GLU A 281 -15.76 46.50 56.75
CA GLU A 281 -15.48 47.93 56.85
C GLU A 281 -16.76 48.75 56.65
N ARG A 282 -17.55 48.48 55.61
CA ARG A 282 -18.84 49.17 55.38
C ARG A 282 -19.78 49.03 56.57
N GLN A 283 -19.81 47.85 57.20
CA GLN A 283 -20.63 47.63 58.39
C GLN A 283 -20.10 48.44 59.58
N HIS A 284 -18.79 48.46 59.81
CA HIS A 284 -18.16 49.29 60.84
C HIS A 284 -18.43 50.78 60.62
N TRP A 285 -18.18 51.30 59.41
CA TRP A 285 -18.51 52.68 59.04
C TRP A 285 -20.00 53.00 59.24
N GLY A 286 -20.90 52.05 58.95
CA GLY A 286 -22.33 52.19 59.19
C GLY A 286 -22.68 52.31 60.67
N HIS A 287 -22.04 51.49 61.53
CA HIS A 287 -22.18 51.58 62.97
C HIS A 287 -21.62 52.89 63.52
N ASP A 288 -20.40 53.26 63.17
CA ASP A 288 -19.75 54.50 63.62
C ASP A 288 -20.55 55.74 63.21
N LEU A 289 -21.10 55.75 61.98
CA LEU A 289 -21.97 56.83 61.53
C LEU A 289 -23.31 56.86 62.29
N SER A 290 -23.87 55.70 62.64
CA SER A 290 -25.10 55.63 63.44
C SER A 290 -24.85 56.07 64.88
N GLU A 291 -23.72 55.70 65.47
CA GLU A 291 -23.31 56.07 66.81
C GLU A 291 -23.08 57.58 66.91
N THR A 292 -22.27 58.14 66.00
CA THR A 292 -22.04 59.60 65.93
C THR A 292 -23.33 60.38 65.70
N LYS A 293 -24.26 59.88 64.87
CA LYS A 293 -25.60 60.48 64.73
C LYS A 293 -26.44 60.39 66.00
N ALA A 294 -26.38 59.27 66.72
CA ALA A 294 -27.09 59.11 67.98
C ALA A 294 -26.52 60.06 69.05
N GLU A 295 -25.20 60.16 69.17
CA GLU A 295 -24.52 61.11 70.04
C GLU A 295 -24.90 62.56 69.71
N GLN A 296 -24.88 62.93 68.43
CA GLN A 296 -25.33 64.26 67.98
C GLN A 296 -26.81 64.51 68.31
N ARG A 297 -27.68 63.51 68.14
CA ARG A 297 -29.11 63.63 68.46
C ARG A 297 -29.32 63.81 69.96
N VAL A 298 -28.58 63.09 70.80
CA VAL A 298 -28.60 63.27 72.26
C VAL A 298 -28.10 64.66 72.63
N LEU A 299 -26.99 65.12 72.07
CA LEU A 299 -26.44 66.45 72.34
C LEU A 299 -27.43 67.57 71.94
N LEU A 300 -28.03 67.48 70.75
CA LEU A 300 -29.00 68.48 70.29
C LEU A 300 -30.34 68.39 71.06
N GLY A 301 -30.86 67.18 71.24
CA GLY A 301 -32.19 66.94 71.81
C GLY A 301 -32.27 67.03 73.32
N GLU A 302 -31.28 66.48 74.04
CA GLU A 302 -31.31 66.41 75.51
C GLU A 302 -30.54 67.54 76.18
N ARG A 303 -29.45 68.03 75.58
CA ARG A 303 -28.65 69.10 76.19
C ARG A 303 -29.04 70.50 75.71
N ILE A 304 -29.18 70.69 74.40
CA ILE A 304 -29.43 72.02 73.82
C ILE A 304 -30.93 72.34 73.76
N GLY A 305 -31.77 71.39 73.34
CA GLY A 305 -33.21 71.54 73.18
C GLY A 305 -33.92 72.12 74.42
N PRO A 306 -33.74 71.55 75.64
CA PRO A 306 -34.39 72.03 76.85
C PRO A 306 -33.94 73.44 77.25
N LEU A 307 -32.67 73.79 77.03
CA LEU A 307 -32.15 75.13 77.33
C LEU A 307 -32.76 76.20 76.41
N LEU A 308 -33.03 75.86 75.16
CA LEU A 308 -33.70 76.74 74.22
C LEU A 308 -35.21 76.82 74.50
N GLN A 309 -35.85 75.70 74.82
CA GLN A 309 -37.27 75.67 75.19
C GLN A 309 -37.53 76.51 76.45
N ASP A 310 -36.71 76.35 77.49
CA ASP A 310 -36.78 77.14 78.73
C ASP A 310 -36.53 78.64 78.46
N ALA A 311 -35.65 78.97 77.51
CA ALA A 311 -35.44 80.37 77.10
C ALA A 311 -36.64 80.95 76.34
N VAL A 312 -37.36 80.14 75.54
CA VAL A 312 -38.61 80.53 74.89
C VAL A 312 -39.71 80.72 75.94
N ASP A 313 -39.88 79.76 76.85
CA ASP A 313 -40.87 79.84 77.93
C ASP A 313 -40.64 81.12 78.77
N ALA A 314 -39.39 81.48 79.08
CA ALA A 314 -39.05 82.72 79.79
C ALA A 314 -39.41 84.03 79.03
N LEU A 315 -39.58 83.96 77.72
CA LEU A 315 -40.03 85.08 76.88
C LEU A 315 -41.56 85.10 76.71
N GLU A 316 -42.22 83.95 76.86
CA GLU A 316 -43.68 83.81 76.74
C GLU A 316 -44.43 84.06 78.07
N ILE A 317 -43.75 84.04 79.21
CA ILE A 317 -44.31 84.41 80.52
C ILE A 317 -44.52 85.93 80.61
N ASP A 318 -45.67 86.40 81.15
CA ASP A 318 -46.00 87.83 81.32
C ASP A 318 -45.82 88.29 82.79
N PRO A 319 -44.99 89.31 83.10
CA PRO A 319 -44.18 90.11 82.17
C PRO A 319 -42.97 89.36 81.61
N PRO A 320 -42.63 89.54 80.31
CA PRO A 320 -41.51 88.85 79.68
C PRO A 320 -40.21 89.14 80.42
N ALA A 321 -39.39 88.11 80.60
CA ALA A 321 -38.14 88.17 81.36
C ALA A 321 -36.91 88.08 80.42
N PRO A 322 -36.65 89.10 79.57
CA PRO A 322 -35.63 89.03 78.52
C PRO A 322 -34.21 88.84 79.05
N GLY A 323 -33.91 89.31 80.26
CA GLY A 323 -32.60 89.12 80.89
C GLY A 323 -32.31 87.66 81.27
N LEU A 324 -33.35 86.89 81.63
CA LEU A 324 -33.22 85.46 81.93
C LEU A 324 -33.04 84.66 80.64
N ALA A 325 -33.86 84.92 79.63
CA ALA A 325 -33.74 84.31 78.30
C ALA A 325 -32.35 84.54 77.69
N LEU A 326 -31.81 85.77 77.77
CA LEU A 326 -30.49 86.09 77.25
C LEU A 326 -29.36 85.33 77.98
N ARG A 327 -29.47 85.11 79.30
CA ARG A 327 -28.50 84.29 80.05
C ARG A 327 -28.56 82.82 79.64
N ARG A 328 -29.75 82.29 79.37
CA ARG A 328 -29.93 80.89 78.97
C ARG A 328 -29.46 80.62 77.54
N ILE A 329 -29.72 81.54 76.61
CA ILE A 329 -29.15 81.50 75.26
C ILE A 329 -27.62 81.55 75.31
N LYS A 330 -27.04 82.39 76.18
CA LYS A 330 -25.58 82.40 76.40
C LYS A 330 -25.05 81.09 76.96
N ALA A 331 -25.78 80.43 77.87
CA ALA A 331 -25.41 79.10 78.37
C ALA A 331 -25.44 78.05 77.25
N ALA A 332 -26.49 78.03 76.42
CA ALA A 332 -26.57 77.14 75.25
C ALA A 332 -25.42 77.38 74.26
N LEU A 333 -25.05 78.64 74.00
CA LEU A 333 -23.90 78.99 73.16
C LEU A 333 -22.58 78.49 73.77
N SER A 334 -22.40 78.60 75.09
CA SER A 334 -21.22 78.05 75.79
C SER A 334 -21.14 76.53 75.65
N THR A 335 -22.27 75.82 75.79
CA THR A 335 -22.31 74.36 75.60
C THR A 335 -22.01 73.94 74.15
N ILE A 336 -22.40 74.74 73.16
CA ILE A 336 -22.04 74.52 71.75
C ILE A 336 -20.54 74.77 71.51
N GLU A 337 -19.93 75.76 72.17
CA GLU A 337 -18.49 76.01 72.09
C GLU A 337 -17.66 74.91 72.74
N GLU A 338 -18.09 74.41 73.90
CA GLU A 338 -17.47 73.25 74.56
C GLU A 338 -17.58 71.97 73.71
N ALA A 339 -18.68 71.77 72.98
CA ALA A 339 -18.86 70.63 72.08
C ALA A 339 -18.06 70.71 70.76
N LYS A 340 -17.44 71.86 70.45
CA LYS A 340 -16.58 72.05 69.26
C LYS A 340 -15.10 71.77 69.53
N ALA A 341 -14.68 71.69 70.79
CA ALA A 341 -13.29 71.44 71.22
C ALA A 341 -12.99 69.95 71.32
#